data_AF-U5S1S4-F1
#
_entry.id   AF-U5S1S4-F1
#
_cell.length_a   1.000
_cell.length_b   1.000
_cell.length_c   1.000
_cell.angle_alpha   90.00
_cell.angle_beta   90.00
_cell.angle_gamma   90.00
#
_symmetry.space_group_name_H-M   'P 1'
#
loop_
_entity.id
_entity.type
_entity.pdbx_description
1 polymer ?
#
loop_
_entity_poly.entity_id
_entity_poly.type
_entity_poly.pdbx_seq_one_letter_code
_entity_poly.pdbx_strand_id
1 'polypeptide(L)'
;LDEYNRVRALSNAKQDMLDNKPGSTLRDNALNIGAGTGQYMSGYKTDYVFPAAGTCCGSFSVYWTGQKGVATPESMGVPKWSGTPEENTQMVRAAMRFFGATDVSVGELNERTKKFVSTYPQGGDVKYLDNWPPPDTYIKKIVFEDVDQGYSTDTKYVIPNKPLYCITYTVPMSKDLFRTGPGSQLRSAANISRYRLRAAIDTCTKGFLTALGYQGLEEPYPCFPSQAGAVLDGLAEMGRNSNVCISP
;
A
#
# COMPACT_ATOMS: atom_id res chain seq x y z
N LEU A 1 -17.17 25.30 -26.12
CA LEU A 1 -15.78 25.03 -26.58
C LEU A 1 -15.00 24.22 -25.54
N ASP A 2 -15.10 24.57 -24.27
CA ASP A 2 -14.32 23.96 -23.17
C ASP A 2 -14.68 22.49 -22.89
N GLU A 3 -15.98 22.16 -22.87
CA GLU A 3 -16.45 20.79 -22.67
C GLU A 3 -16.15 19.88 -23.87
N TYR A 4 -16.26 20.39 -25.10
CA TYR A 4 -15.86 19.69 -26.32
C TYR A 4 -14.35 19.38 -26.34
N ASN A 5 -13.52 20.35 -25.95
CA ASN A 5 -12.07 20.15 -25.85
C ASN A 5 -11.70 19.16 -24.75
N ARG A 6 -12.41 19.18 -23.62
CA ARG A 6 -12.25 18.20 -22.54
C ARG A 6 -12.64 16.79 -22.97
N VAL A 7 -13.81 16.62 -23.61
CA VAL A 7 -14.28 15.32 -24.12
C VAL A 7 -13.36 14.80 -25.21
N ARG A 8 -12.88 15.67 -26.11
CA ARG A 8 -11.90 15.31 -27.15
C ARG A 8 -10.57 14.88 -26.54
N ALA A 9 -10.06 15.60 -25.53
CA ALA A 9 -8.83 15.23 -24.82
C ALA A 9 -8.96 13.86 -24.12
N LEU A 10 -10.11 13.58 -23.50
CA LEU A 10 -10.41 12.26 -22.92
C LEU A 10 -10.51 11.16 -23.99
N SER A 11 -11.14 11.45 -25.13
CA SER A 11 -11.24 10.49 -26.24
C SER A 11 -9.87 10.19 -26.86
N ASN A 12 -9.00 11.20 -26.98
CA ASN A 12 -7.65 11.05 -27.47
C ASN A 12 -6.80 10.27 -26.47
N ALA A 13 -6.93 10.52 -25.16
CA ALA A 13 -6.21 9.77 -24.13
C ALA A 13 -6.59 8.28 -24.16
N LYS A 14 -7.88 7.96 -24.30
CA LYS A 14 -8.33 6.58 -24.49
C LYS A 14 -7.71 5.93 -25.72
N GLN A 15 -7.79 6.60 -26.88
CA GLN A 15 -7.26 6.06 -28.13
C GLN A 15 -5.74 5.91 -28.08
N ASP A 16 -5.03 6.90 -27.54
CA ASP A 16 -3.57 6.88 -27.34
C ASP A 16 -3.14 5.69 -26.45
N MET A 17 -3.93 5.35 -25.41
CA MET A 17 -3.71 4.16 -24.59
C MET A 17 -3.94 2.85 -25.36
N LEU A 18 -5.02 2.76 -26.16
CA LEU A 18 -5.32 1.59 -26.98
C LEU A 18 -4.25 1.36 -28.07
N ASP A 19 -3.73 2.44 -28.64
CA ASP A 19 -2.70 2.44 -29.67
C ASP A 19 -1.27 2.24 -29.10
N ASN A 20 -1.13 2.09 -27.78
CA ASN A 20 0.16 2.00 -27.07
C ASN A 20 1.13 3.12 -27.43
N LYS A 21 0.63 4.35 -27.57
CA LYS A 21 1.44 5.51 -27.91
C LYS A 21 2.49 5.77 -26.82
N PRO A 22 3.78 5.94 -27.18
CA PRO A 22 4.83 6.23 -26.21
C PRO A 22 4.52 7.46 -25.34
N GLY A 23 4.61 7.32 -24.01
CA GLY A 23 4.31 8.38 -23.04
C GLY A 23 2.82 8.55 -22.74
N SER A 24 1.95 7.73 -23.31
CA SER A 24 0.51 7.73 -23.06
C SER A 24 -0.06 6.32 -22.97
N THR A 25 0.79 5.32 -22.69
CA THR A 25 0.34 3.95 -22.43
C THR A 25 -0.48 3.90 -21.14
N LEU A 26 -1.16 2.78 -20.89
CA LEU A 26 -1.87 2.56 -19.62
C LEU A 26 -0.92 2.71 -18.41
N ARG A 27 0.34 2.28 -18.55
CA ARG A 27 1.35 2.37 -17.48
C ARG A 27 1.77 3.81 -17.20
N ASP A 28 1.95 4.60 -18.25
CA ASP A 28 2.31 6.02 -18.13
C ASP A 28 1.19 6.81 -17.44
N ASN A 29 -0.06 6.55 -17.85
CA ASN A 29 -1.24 7.15 -17.22
C ASN A 29 -1.41 6.67 -15.77
N ALA A 30 -1.21 5.38 -15.50
CA ALA A 30 -1.26 4.85 -14.14
C ALA A 30 -0.21 5.51 -13.23
N LEU A 31 1.02 5.72 -13.71
CA LEU A 31 2.07 6.40 -12.95
C LEU A 31 1.68 7.84 -12.61
N ASN A 32 1.10 8.58 -13.58
CA ASN A 32 0.58 9.94 -13.35
C ASN A 32 -0.54 9.96 -12.31
N ILE A 33 -1.53 9.06 -12.44
CA ILE A 33 -2.65 8.93 -11.53
C ILE A 33 -2.16 8.60 -10.11
N GLY A 34 -1.27 7.61 -9.98
CA GLY A 34 -0.64 7.25 -8.70
C GLY A 34 0.05 8.46 -8.06
N ALA A 35 0.87 9.20 -8.81
CA ALA A 35 1.55 10.39 -8.32
C ALA A 35 0.60 11.49 -7.82
N GLY A 36 -0.52 11.69 -8.53
CA GLY A 36 -1.54 12.68 -8.16
C GLY A 36 -2.48 12.24 -7.04
N THR A 37 -2.48 10.96 -6.66
CA THR A 37 -3.44 10.40 -5.69
C THR A 37 -3.34 11.07 -4.31
N GLY A 38 -2.14 11.49 -3.90
CA GLY A 38 -1.93 12.22 -2.63
C GLY A 38 -2.41 13.68 -2.62
N GLN A 39 -2.72 14.27 -3.78
CA GLN A 39 -3.03 15.70 -3.92
C GLN A 39 -4.53 16.04 -3.71
N TYR A 40 -5.44 15.09 -3.92
CA TYR A 40 -6.89 15.35 -4.04
C TYR A 40 -7.74 14.84 -2.85
N MET A 41 -7.13 14.48 -1.73
CA MET A 41 -7.81 13.77 -0.63
C MET A 41 -8.54 14.71 0.34
N SER A 42 -9.70 15.22 -0.09
CA SER A 42 -10.72 15.78 0.80
C SER A 42 -11.91 14.84 0.89
N GLY A 43 -12.11 14.25 2.06
CA GLY A 43 -13.39 13.72 2.55
C GLY A 43 -14.02 12.55 1.79
N TYR A 44 -13.74 11.32 2.22
CA TYR A 44 -14.68 10.19 2.10
C TYR A 44 -14.46 9.20 3.27
N LYS A 45 -15.57 8.77 3.89
CA LYS A 45 -15.62 7.83 5.03
C LYS A 45 -16.62 6.72 4.73
N THR A 46 -16.16 5.46 4.72
CA THR A 46 -16.92 4.26 5.11
C THR A 46 -16.01 3.09 5.54
N ASP A 47 -14.81 2.94 4.97
CA ASP A 47 -13.89 1.79 5.26
C ASP A 47 -12.52 2.22 5.81
N TYR A 48 -12.51 3.23 6.67
CA TYR A 48 -11.28 3.81 7.23
C TYR A 48 -10.55 2.81 8.12
N VAL A 49 -9.28 2.51 7.79
CA VAL A 49 -8.40 1.70 8.63
C VAL A 49 -7.89 2.60 9.77
N PHE A 50 -8.24 2.28 11.01
CA PHE A 50 -7.77 3.00 12.21
C PHE A 50 -6.23 3.07 12.20
N PRO A 51 -5.60 4.26 12.22
CA PRO A 51 -4.20 4.36 12.59
C PRO A 51 -4.10 4.14 14.10
N ALA A 52 -3.34 3.13 14.52
CA ALA A 52 -2.96 2.97 15.92
C ALA A 52 -2.37 4.29 16.48
N ALA A 53 -2.68 4.59 17.74
CA ALA A 53 -2.46 5.87 18.41
C ALA A 53 -1.11 6.56 18.12
N GLY A 54 -1.16 7.80 17.62
CA GLY A 54 0.02 8.66 17.42
C GLY A 54 0.10 9.40 16.08
N THR A 55 -1.03 9.94 15.61
CA THR A 55 -1.23 10.55 14.28
C THR A 55 -0.15 11.57 13.88
N CYS A 56 0.81 11.14 13.07
CA CYS A 56 1.40 12.00 12.05
C CYS A 56 0.85 11.53 10.70
N CYS A 57 0.38 12.47 9.89
CA CYS A 57 -0.35 12.33 8.61
C CYS A 57 -1.86 12.29 8.78
N GLY A 58 -2.45 13.49 8.87
CA GLY A 58 -3.89 13.65 8.72
C GLY A 58 -4.37 13.10 7.38
N SER A 59 -5.50 12.39 7.44
CA SER A 59 -6.49 12.30 6.37
C SER A 59 -6.03 11.86 4.97
N PHE A 60 -5.06 10.96 4.83
CA PHE A 60 -5.03 10.10 3.65
C PHE A 60 -6.00 8.94 3.94
N SER A 61 -7.22 9.01 3.42
CA SER A 61 -8.19 7.90 3.53
C SER A 61 -7.68 6.70 2.74
N VAL A 62 -6.84 5.89 3.34
CA VAL A 62 -6.49 4.56 2.86
C VAL A 62 -7.59 3.58 3.29
N TYR A 63 -8.20 2.92 2.32
CA TYR A 63 -9.25 1.93 2.55
C TYR A 63 -8.65 0.53 2.44
N TRP A 64 -9.21 -0.41 3.20
CA TRP A 64 -8.82 -1.83 3.11
C TRP A 64 -8.74 -2.34 1.66
N THR A 65 -9.69 -1.92 0.83
CA THR A 65 -9.83 -2.35 -0.57
C THR A 65 -8.97 -1.56 -1.55
N GLY A 66 -8.07 -0.70 -1.08
CA GLY A 66 -7.28 0.19 -1.91
C GLY A 66 -7.91 1.57 -2.13
N GLN A 67 -7.32 2.36 -3.01
CA GLN A 67 -7.69 3.75 -3.18
C GLN A 67 -9.03 3.92 -3.91
N LYS A 68 -9.92 4.77 -3.36
CA LYS A 68 -11.19 5.14 -4.00
C LYS A 68 -11.05 6.40 -4.86
N GLY A 69 -11.92 6.54 -5.87
CA GLY A 69 -11.97 7.72 -6.75
C GLY A 69 -10.86 7.76 -7.82
N VAL A 70 -10.10 6.67 -7.96
CA VAL A 70 -9.08 6.49 -8.98
C VAL A 70 -9.73 5.91 -10.24
N ALA A 71 -9.37 6.44 -11.42
CA ALA A 71 -9.84 5.90 -12.69
C ALA A 71 -9.29 4.49 -12.90
N THR A 72 -10.18 3.51 -13.14
CA THR A 72 -9.83 2.12 -13.45
C THR A 72 -9.75 1.90 -14.97
N PRO A 73 -9.06 0.85 -15.46
CA PRO A 73 -9.06 0.50 -16.88
C PRO A 73 -10.47 0.40 -17.47
N GLU A 74 -11.40 -0.21 -16.73
CA GLU A 74 -12.80 -0.36 -17.15
C GLU A 74 -13.48 1.00 -17.30
N SER A 75 -13.27 1.93 -16.36
CA SER A 75 -13.80 3.30 -16.45
C SER A 75 -13.19 4.11 -17.60
N MET A 76 -11.93 3.82 -17.96
CA MET A 76 -11.22 4.41 -19.09
C MET A 76 -11.58 3.73 -20.42
N GLY A 77 -12.29 2.59 -20.38
CA GLY A 77 -12.64 1.79 -21.54
C GLY A 77 -11.45 1.13 -22.22
N VAL A 78 -10.41 0.79 -21.46
CA VAL A 78 -9.20 0.09 -21.92
C VAL A 78 -9.03 -1.24 -21.17
N PRO A 79 -8.36 -2.24 -21.75
CA PRO A 79 -8.12 -3.51 -21.06
C PRO A 79 -7.29 -3.33 -19.80
N LYS A 80 -7.56 -4.17 -18.79
CA LYS A 80 -6.69 -4.33 -17.62
C LYS A 80 -5.26 -4.66 -18.07
N TRP A 81 -4.27 -4.12 -17.35
CA TRP A 81 -2.86 -4.42 -17.61
C TRP A 81 -2.56 -5.91 -17.43
N SER A 82 -1.87 -6.52 -18.39
CA SER A 82 -1.36 -7.90 -18.31
C SER A 82 0.06 -7.95 -18.88
N GLY A 83 0.98 -8.57 -18.16
CA GLY A 83 2.40 -8.69 -18.52
C GLY A 83 3.07 -9.83 -17.76
N THR A 84 4.34 -10.10 -18.05
CA THR A 84 5.07 -11.19 -17.36
C THR A 84 5.40 -10.81 -15.91
N PRO A 85 5.64 -11.78 -15.01
CA PRO A 85 6.06 -11.49 -13.63
C PRO A 85 7.30 -10.60 -13.54
N GLU A 86 8.29 -10.81 -14.42
CA GLU A 86 9.53 -10.05 -14.47
C GLU A 86 9.26 -8.59 -14.87
N GLU A 87 8.45 -8.41 -15.91
CA GLU A 87 8.07 -7.09 -16.41
C GLU A 87 7.25 -6.31 -15.37
N ASN A 88 6.29 -6.99 -14.73
CA ASN A 88 5.47 -6.40 -13.68
C ASN A 88 6.32 -6.02 -12.46
N THR A 89 7.27 -6.87 -12.07
CA THR A 89 8.17 -6.59 -10.95
C THR A 89 9.07 -5.40 -11.26
N GLN A 90 9.62 -5.32 -12.48
CA GLN A 90 10.43 -4.17 -12.91
C GLN A 90 9.61 -2.87 -12.91
N MET A 91 8.38 -2.93 -13.43
CA MET A 91 7.46 -1.79 -13.46
C MET A 91 7.09 -1.31 -12.05
N VAL A 92 6.70 -2.22 -11.15
CA VAL A 92 6.34 -1.89 -9.76
C VAL A 92 7.52 -1.28 -9.03
N ARG A 93 8.72 -1.86 -9.16
CA ARG A 93 9.95 -1.30 -8.57
C ARG A 93 10.20 0.12 -9.06
N ALA A 94 10.14 0.36 -10.37
CA ALA A 94 10.34 1.67 -10.95
C ALA A 94 9.31 2.71 -10.45
N ALA A 95 8.02 2.35 -10.44
CA ALA A 95 6.95 3.22 -9.97
C ALA A 95 7.10 3.56 -8.48
N MET A 96 7.39 2.58 -7.63
CA MET A 96 7.53 2.79 -6.20
C MET A 96 8.79 3.58 -5.82
N ARG A 97 9.92 3.36 -6.54
CA ARG A 97 11.11 4.22 -6.41
C ARG A 97 10.78 5.66 -6.75
N PHE A 98 10.00 5.89 -7.82
CA PHE A 98 9.51 7.22 -8.19
C PHE A 98 8.61 7.84 -7.10
N PHE A 99 7.77 7.05 -6.43
CA PHE A 99 6.94 7.52 -5.30
C PHE A 99 7.72 7.76 -4.00
N GLY A 100 9.00 7.37 -3.93
CA GLY A 100 9.89 7.68 -2.81
C GLY A 100 10.33 6.48 -1.96
N ALA A 101 10.01 5.24 -2.38
CA ALA A 101 10.61 4.06 -1.77
C ALA A 101 12.12 4.00 -2.04
N THR A 102 12.90 3.49 -1.09
CA THR A 102 14.34 3.24 -1.29
C THR A 102 14.55 1.88 -1.94
N ASP A 103 14.11 0.78 -1.35
CA ASP A 103 14.23 -0.55 -1.99
C ASP A 103 12.88 -1.23 -2.01
N VAL A 104 12.67 -2.10 -3.00
CA VAL A 104 11.39 -2.75 -3.26
C VAL A 104 11.62 -4.19 -3.68
N SER A 105 11.00 -5.10 -2.94
CA SER A 105 10.94 -6.52 -3.24
C SER A 105 9.49 -6.97 -3.34
N VAL A 106 9.29 -8.08 -4.03
CA VAL A 106 7.97 -8.67 -4.23
C VAL A 106 8.10 -10.16 -3.93
N GLY A 107 7.25 -10.65 -3.03
CA GLY A 107 7.19 -12.05 -2.62
C GLY A 107 5.81 -12.63 -2.81
N GLU A 108 5.73 -13.92 -3.15
CA GLU A 108 4.44 -14.62 -3.24
C GLU A 108 3.89 -14.92 -1.84
N LEU A 109 2.59 -14.69 -1.64
CA LEU A 109 1.82 -15.17 -0.48
C LEU A 109 1.39 -16.63 -0.70
N ASN A 110 2.34 -17.55 -0.56
CA ASN A 110 2.12 -18.99 -0.60
C ASN A 110 1.67 -19.56 0.75
N GLU A 111 1.42 -20.87 0.80
CA GLU A 111 0.93 -21.58 2.00
C GLU A 111 1.82 -21.44 3.25
N ARG A 112 3.12 -21.13 3.08
CA ARG A 112 4.02 -20.86 4.21
C ARG A 112 3.98 -19.38 4.60
N THR A 113 4.05 -18.48 3.62
CA THR A 113 4.13 -17.03 3.90
C THR A 113 2.79 -16.46 4.37
N LYS A 114 1.65 -17.02 3.95
CA LYS A 114 0.32 -16.68 4.50
C LYS A 114 0.23 -16.83 6.02
N LYS A 115 1.03 -17.70 6.63
CA LYS A 115 1.05 -17.90 8.10
C LYS A 115 1.61 -16.71 8.88
N PHE A 116 2.30 -15.78 8.20
CA PHE A 116 2.74 -14.54 8.80
C PHE A 116 1.65 -13.46 8.81
N VAL A 117 0.54 -13.64 8.09
CA VAL A 117 -0.57 -12.69 8.16
C VAL A 117 -1.17 -12.75 9.57
N SER A 118 -1.19 -11.60 10.24
CA SER A 118 -1.79 -11.44 11.56
C SER A 118 -3.27 -11.77 11.50
N THR A 119 -3.80 -12.43 12.54
CA THR A 119 -5.24 -12.66 12.67
C THR A 119 -6.00 -11.41 13.11
N TYR A 120 -5.30 -10.44 13.71
CA TYR A 120 -5.83 -9.15 14.16
C TYR A 120 -4.73 -8.07 14.02
N PRO A 121 -5.07 -6.84 13.62
CA PRO A 121 -4.12 -5.73 13.66
C PRO A 121 -3.81 -5.28 15.09
N GLN A 122 -2.77 -4.47 15.23
CA GLN A 122 -2.44 -3.76 16.45
C GLN A 122 -3.41 -2.60 16.67
N GLY A 123 -3.99 -2.55 17.86
CA GLY A 123 -4.97 -1.53 18.20
C GLY A 123 -5.97 -2.06 19.20
N GLY A 124 -5.51 -2.36 20.41
CA GLY A 124 -6.34 -2.85 21.50
C GLY A 124 -6.34 -1.88 22.67
N ASP A 125 -7.45 -1.85 23.40
CA ASP A 125 -7.51 -1.24 24.72
C ASP A 125 -6.78 -2.17 25.71
N VAL A 126 -6.05 -1.57 26.66
CA VAL A 126 -5.34 -2.30 27.72
C VAL A 126 -6.25 -3.24 28.51
N LYS A 127 -7.56 -2.99 28.54
CA LYS A 127 -8.55 -3.91 29.17
C LYS A 127 -8.61 -5.30 28.53
N TYR A 128 -8.15 -5.45 27.28
CA TYR A 128 -8.11 -6.74 26.58
C TYR A 128 -6.73 -7.40 26.64
N LEU A 129 -5.78 -6.85 27.41
CA LEU A 129 -4.45 -7.44 27.57
C LEU A 129 -4.52 -8.87 28.13
N ASP A 130 -5.36 -9.08 29.15
CA ASP A 130 -5.53 -10.38 29.82
C ASP A 130 -6.70 -11.20 29.23
N ASN A 131 -7.48 -10.61 28.31
CA ASN A 131 -8.69 -11.21 27.72
C ASN A 131 -8.66 -11.11 26.19
N TRP A 132 -7.58 -11.60 25.60
CA TRP A 132 -7.39 -11.61 24.15
C TRP A 132 -8.06 -12.83 23.49
N PRO A 133 -8.73 -12.68 22.33
CA PRO A 133 -8.90 -11.45 21.55
C PRO A 133 -10.11 -10.61 21.99
N PRO A 134 -10.10 -9.28 21.76
CA PRO A 134 -11.29 -8.45 21.90
C PRO A 134 -12.39 -8.87 20.91
N PRO A 135 -13.64 -8.41 21.11
CA PRO A 135 -14.71 -8.62 20.14
C PRO A 135 -14.31 -8.14 18.75
N ASP A 136 -14.72 -8.88 17.70
CA ASP A 136 -14.39 -8.55 16.31
C ASP A 136 -14.98 -7.20 15.86
N THR A 137 -16.02 -6.71 16.52
CA THR A 137 -16.58 -5.35 16.33
C THR A 137 -15.68 -4.24 16.90
N TYR A 138 -14.73 -4.59 17.77
CA TYR A 138 -13.76 -3.69 18.35
C TYR A 138 -12.43 -3.71 17.59
N ILE A 139 -11.85 -4.89 17.37
CA ILE A 139 -10.75 -5.09 16.42
C ILE A 139 -11.20 -6.08 15.37
N LYS A 140 -11.33 -5.60 14.13
CA LYS A 140 -11.71 -6.44 12.99
C LYS A 140 -10.69 -7.57 12.80
N LYS A 141 -11.19 -8.79 12.72
CA LYS A 141 -10.38 -9.97 12.43
C LYS A 141 -9.91 -9.94 10.97
N ILE A 142 -8.69 -10.37 10.71
CA ILE A 142 -8.18 -10.57 9.35
C ILE A 142 -8.34 -12.05 8.99
N VAL A 143 -9.00 -12.33 7.86
CA VAL A 143 -9.31 -13.70 7.42
C VAL A 143 -9.07 -13.87 5.93
N PHE A 144 -8.83 -15.11 5.52
CA PHE A 144 -8.81 -15.52 4.11
C PHE A 144 -10.16 -16.13 3.73
N GLU A 145 -10.69 -15.76 2.57
CA GLU A 145 -11.92 -16.35 2.02
C GLU A 145 -11.78 -16.59 0.51
N ASP A 146 -12.51 -17.59 -0.01
CA ASP A 146 -12.55 -17.90 -1.44
C ASP A 146 -13.44 -16.90 -2.20
N VAL A 147 -12.95 -15.66 -2.33
CA VAL A 147 -13.60 -14.53 -3.00
C VAL A 147 -12.70 -13.92 -4.08
N ASP A 148 -13.29 -13.16 -5.00
CA ASP A 148 -12.53 -12.56 -6.12
C ASP A 148 -11.69 -11.35 -5.72
N GLN A 149 -12.18 -10.55 -4.78
CA GLN A 149 -11.58 -9.29 -4.33
C GLN A 149 -11.69 -9.19 -2.81
N GLY A 150 -10.70 -8.56 -2.18
CA GLY A 150 -10.71 -8.31 -0.74
C GLY A 150 -11.77 -7.26 -0.41
N TYR A 151 -12.36 -7.40 0.78
CA TYR A 151 -13.40 -6.50 1.27
C TYR A 151 -13.33 -6.39 2.79
N SER A 152 -13.99 -5.37 3.34
CA SER A 152 -14.12 -5.19 4.79
C SER A 152 -15.59 -5.14 5.19
N THR A 153 -15.86 -5.58 6.41
CA THR A 153 -17.15 -5.43 7.08
C THR A 153 -16.93 -4.73 8.42
N ASP A 154 -17.96 -4.66 9.26
CA ASP A 154 -17.81 -4.14 10.63
C ASP A 154 -16.98 -5.05 11.54
N THR A 155 -16.81 -6.33 11.20
CA THR A 155 -16.16 -7.33 12.07
C THR A 155 -14.89 -7.95 11.47
N LYS A 156 -14.67 -7.83 10.16
CA LYS A 156 -13.53 -8.48 9.50
C LYS A 156 -12.96 -7.71 8.31
N TYR A 157 -11.66 -7.91 8.10
CA TYR A 157 -10.92 -7.66 6.87
C TYR A 157 -10.71 -8.98 6.14
N VAL A 158 -11.11 -9.04 4.87
CA VAL A 158 -11.03 -10.27 4.07
C VAL A 158 -9.97 -10.13 2.99
N ILE A 159 -9.04 -11.06 3.00
CA ILE A 159 -8.02 -11.27 1.96
C ILE A 159 -8.51 -12.40 1.04
N PRO A 160 -8.50 -12.23 -0.30
CA PRO A 160 -8.81 -13.30 -1.23
C PRO A 160 -7.86 -14.48 -1.07
N ASN A 161 -8.39 -15.69 -0.99
CA ASN A 161 -7.59 -16.91 -1.04
C ASN A 161 -7.22 -17.26 -2.50
N LYS A 162 -6.43 -16.38 -3.12
CA LYS A 162 -5.93 -16.50 -4.49
C LYS A 162 -4.41 -16.33 -4.51
N PRO A 163 -3.73 -16.61 -5.64
CA PRO A 163 -2.35 -16.19 -5.81
C PRO A 163 -2.23 -14.68 -5.59
N LEU A 164 -1.53 -14.31 -4.53
CA LEU A 164 -1.33 -12.93 -4.09
C LEU A 164 0.16 -12.66 -3.93
N TYR A 165 0.52 -11.38 -4.01
CA TYR A 165 1.89 -10.92 -3.82
C TYR A 165 1.94 -9.90 -2.69
N CYS A 166 2.95 -10.04 -1.83
CA CYS A 166 3.33 -9.02 -0.86
C CYS A 166 4.40 -8.14 -1.50
N ILE A 167 4.21 -6.82 -1.44
CA ILE A 167 5.21 -5.86 -1.90
C ILE A 167 5.87 -5.26 -0.66
N THR A 168 7.12 -5.65 -0.40
CA THR A 168 7.90 -5.13 0.72
C THR A 168 8.78 -3.99 0.23
N TYR A 169 8.87 -2.90 1.00
CA TYR A 169 9.71 -1.77 0.64
C TYR A 169 10.34 -1.06 1.84
N THR A 170 11.45 -0.38 1.60
CA THR A 170 12.14 0.43 2.60
C THR A 170 11.86 1.93 2.39
N VAL A 171 11.83 2.67 3.50
CA VAL A 171 11.60 4.12 3.51
C VAL A 171 12.80 4.80 4.16
N PRO A 172 13.36 5.87 3.56
CA PRO A 172 14.58 6.48 4.08
C PRO A 172 14.34 7.14 5.45
N MET A 173 15.34 7.05 6.31
CA MET A 173 15.38 7.69 7.62
C MET A 173 16.75 8.34 7.84
N SER A 174 16.78 9.52 8.47
CA SER A 174 18.04 10.19 8.79
C SER A 174 18.84 9.38 9.82
N LYS A 175 19.98 8.84 9.39
CA LYS A 175 20.89 8.06 10.25
C LYS A 175 21.49 8.94 11.36
N ASP A 176 21.83 10.18 11.07
CA ASP A 176 22.48 11.08 12.03
C ASP A 176 21.53 11.51 13.15
N LEU A 177 20.30 11.87 12.79
CA LEU A 177 19.29 12.21 13.79
C LEU A 177 18.90 10.98 14.62
N PHE A 178 18.81 9.78 14.01
CA PHE A 178 18.46 8.56 14.74
C PHE A 178 19.53 8.14 15.77
N ARG A 179 20.80 8.48 15.51
CA ARG A 179 21.95 8.20 16.42
C ARG A 179 22.04 9.11 17.64
N THR A 180 21.21 10.16 17.73
CA THR A 180 21.20 11.08 18.90
C THR A 180 20.71 10.43 20.21
N GLY A 181 20.31 9.15 20.17
CA GLY A 181 20.06 8.34 21.36
C GLY A 181 18.61 8.34 21.86
N PRO A 182 18.26 7.42 22.77
CA PRO A 182 16.93 7.34 23.38
C PRO A 182 16.53 8.65 24.08
N GLY A 183 15.24 9.02 23.99
CA GLY A 183 14.73 10.26 24.59
C GLY A 183 14.97 11.54 23.78
N SER A 184 15.85 11.52 22.78
CA SER A 184 16.06 12.66 21.88
C SER A 184 14.84 12.93 20.99
N GLN A 185 14.43 14.20 20.91
CA GLN A 185 13.39 14.65 19.98
C GLN A 185 13.87 14.61 18.52
N LEU A 186 15.18 14.72 18.27
CA LEU A 186 15.75 14.57 16.94
C LEU A 186 15.64 13.12 16.46
N ARG A 187 15.95 12.15 17.33
CA ARG A 187 15.71 10.72 17.03
C ARG A 187 14.23 10.45 16.78
N SER A 188 13.36 11.02 17.62
CA SER A 188 11.90 10.87 17.48
C SER A 188 11.40 11.45 16.17
N ALA A 189 11.90 12.63 15.77
CA ALA A 189 11.62 13.26 14.47
C ALA A 189 12.08 12.37 13.29
N ALA A 190 13.27 11.78 13.36
CA ALA A 190 13.74 10.84 12.35
C ALA A 190 12.82 9.62 12.24
N ASN A 191 12.48 9.02 13.39
CA ASN A 191 11.61 7.85 13.47
C ASN A 191 10.21 8.12 12.93
N ILE A 192 9.60 9.26 13.28
CA ILE A 192 8.23 9.60 12.88
C ILE A 192 8.17 10.04 11.41
N SER A 193 9.22 10.70 10.90
CA SER A 193 9.25 11.21 9.51
C SER A 193 9.10 10.12 8.45
N ARG A 194 9.59 8.89 8.70
CA ARG A 194 9.46 7.78 7.75
C ARG A 194 8.00 7.32 7.59
N TYR A 195 7.18 7.41 8.64
CA TYR A 195 5.75 7.08 8.52
C TYR A 195 5.03 8.11 7.67
N ARG A 196 5.45 9.38 7.73
CA ARG A 196 4.97 10.41 6.81
C ARG A 196 5.32 10.15 5.36
N LEU A 197 6.55 9.76 5.08
CA LEU A 197 6.95 9.37 3.73
C LEU A 197 6.22 8.10 3.27
N ARG A 198 6.08 7.11 4.15
CA ARG A 198 5.34 5.87 3.90
C ARG A 198 3.90 6.16 3.45
N ALA A 199 3.19 7.07 4.14
CA ALA A 199 1.81 7.39 3.79
C ALA A 199 1.65 7.83 2.33
N ALA A 200 2.59 8.66 1.83
CA ALA A 200 2.59 9.09 0.44
C ALA A 200 2.93 7.94 -0.52
N ILE A 201 4.01 7.18 -0.25
CA ILE A 201 4.44 6.04 -1.07
C ILE A 201 3.30 5.02 -1.22
N ASP A 202 2.66 4.69 -0.10
CA ASP A 202 1.60 3.70 -0.02
C ASP A 202 0.34 4.14 -0.78
N THR A 203 -0.10 5.38 -0.55
CA THR A 203 -1.25 5.98 -1.26
C THR A 203 -1.03 6.01 -2.77
N CYS A 204 0.15 6.46 -3.21
CA CYS A 204 0.49 6.54 -4.64
C CYS A 204 0.59 5.16 -5.28
N THR A 205 1.20 4.19 -4.59
CA THR A 205 1.30 2.80 -5.04
C THR A 205 -0.09 2.19 -5.24
N LYS A 206 -1.02 2.40 -4.31
CA LYS A 206 -2.39 1.88 -4.43
C LYS A 206 -3.16 2.54 -5.56
N GLY A 207 -2.98 3.85 -5.77
CA GLY A 207 -3.54 4.54 -6.93
C GLY A 207 -3.01 3.98 -8.25
N PHE A 208 -1.69 3.75 -8.33
CA PHE A 208 -1.04 3.12 -9.47
C PHE A 208 -1.60 1.72 -9.77
N LEU A 209 -1.69 0.85 -8.77
CA LEU A 209 -2.24 -0.51 -8.94
C LEU A 209 -3.70 -0.49 -9.38
N THR A 210 -4.51 0.41 -8.80
CA THR A 210 -5.93 0.57 -9.15
C THR A 210 -6.09 1.01 -10.61
N ALA A 211 -5.25 1.96 -11.07
CA ALA A 211 -5.25 2.43 -12.45
C ALA A 211 -4.79 1.36 -13.45
N LEU A 212 -4.00 0.37 -13.01
CA LEU A 212 -3.66 -0.81 -13.82
C LEU A 212 -4.74 -1.91 -13.81
N GLY A 213 -5.77 -1.80 -12.98
CA GLY A 213 -6.84 -2.79 -12.82
C GLY A 213 -6.54 -3.87 -11.77
N TYR A 214 -5.72 -3.54 -10.77
CA TYR A 214 -5.38 -4.42 -9.65
C TYR A 214 -5.80 -3.80 -8.33
N GLN A 215 -6.20 -4.65 -7.38
CA GLN A 215 -6.51 -4.24 -6.02
C GLN A 215 -5.23 -4.29 -5.17
N GLY A 216 -4.82 -3.14 -4.63
CA GLY A 216 -3.81 -3.07 -3.57
C GLY A 216 -4.49 -3.01 -2.21
N LEU A 217 -4.41 -4.09 -1.43
CA LEU A 217 -4.99 -4.13 -0.09
C LEU A 217 -4.21 -3.25 0.88
N GLU A 218 -4.90 -2.61 1.83
CA GLU A 218 -4.25 -1.86 2.91
C GLU A 218 -3.63 -2.79 3.95
N GLU A 219 -2.64 -2.29 4.66
CA GLU A 219 -2.04 -2.95 5.81
C GLU A 219 -2.63 -2.37 7.12
N PRO A 220 -3.70 -2.95 7.71
CA PRO A 220 -4.11 -2.64 9.06
C PRO A 220 -2.98 -3.03 10.00
N TYR A 221 -2.29 -2.04 10.55
CA TYR A 221 -0.97 -2.25 11.14
C TYR A 221 -1.00 -3.15 12.39
N PRO A 222 -0.18 -4.21 12.48
CA PRO A 222 0.48 -4.91 11.37
C PRO A 222 -0.42 -6.01 10.81
N CYS A 223 -0.58 -6.03 9.48
CA CYS A 223 -1.27 -7.12 8.78
C CYS A 223 -0.27 -8.22 8.44
N PHE A 224 0.95 -7.84 8.06
CA PHE A 224 2.06 -8.73 7.82
C PHE A 224 3.29 -8.14 8.52
N PRO A 225 4.04 -8.90 9.35
CA PRO A 225 5.24 -8.40 10.00
C PRO A 225 6.26 -7.91 8.97
N SER A 226 6.52 -6.61 8.94
CA SER A 226 7.35 -5.99 7.90
C SER A 226 8.78 -6.56 7.87
N GLN A 227 9.32 -6.97 9.02
CA GLN A 227 10.62 -7.66 9.11
C GLN A 227 10.60 -9.02 8.39
N ALA A 228 9.52 -9.78 8.52
CA ALA A 228 9.40 -11.07 7.86
C ALA A 228 9.40 -10.89 6.34
N GLY A 229 8.65 -9.90 5.82
CA GLY A 229 8.65 -9.58 4.39
C GLY A 229 10.05 -9.17 3.91
N ALA A 230 10.72 -8.31 4.66
CA ALA A 230 12.05 -7.82 4.27
C ALA A 230 13.10 -8.94 4.23
N VAL A 231 13.00 -9.92 5.12
CA VAL A 231 13.92 -11.06 5.17
C VAL A 231 13.60 -12.10 4.09
N LEU A 232 12.33 -12.48 3.98
CA LEU A 232 11.90 -13.52 3.04
C LEU A 232 12.06 -13.09 1.58
N ASP A 233 11.91 -11.79 1.30
CA ASP A 233 12.00 -11.25 -0.04
C ASP A 233 13.40 -10.66 -0.36
N GLY A 234 14.37 -10.86 0.54
CA GLY A 234 15.79 -10.55 0.31
C GLY A 234 16.18 -9.07 0.39
N LEU A 235 15.43 -8.22 1.08
CA LEU A 235 15.79 -6.81 1.30
C LEU A 235 16.72 -6.60 2.49
N ALA A 236 16.63 -7.46 3.50
CA ALA A 236 17.37 -7.27 4.75
C ALA A 236 17.59 -8.59 5.48
N GLU A 237 18.54 -8.62 6.41
CA GLU A 237 18.74 -9.71 7.35
C GLU A 237 18.32 -9.29 8.76
N MET A 238 17.86 -10.23 9.58
CA MET A 238 17.52 -9.93 10.98
C MET A 238 18.75 -9.51 11.78
N GLY A 239 18.65 -8.39 12.50
CA GLY A 239 19.67 -7.99 13.47
C GLY A 239 19.61 -8.84 14.75
N ARG A 240 20.73 -8.89 15.48
CA ARG A 240 20.84 -9.60 16.78
C ARG A 240 19.76 -9.20 17.79
N ASN A 241 19.36 -7.93 17.80
CA ASN A 241 18.34 -7.42 18.73
C ASN A 241 16.92 -7.89 18.40
N SER A 242 16.72 -8.62 17.29
CA SER A 242 15.43 -9.16 16.83
C SER A 242 14.33 -8.12 16.63
N ASN A 243 14.68 -6.83 16.65
CA ASN A 243 13.73 -5.71 16.58
C ASN A 243 13.86 -4.96 15.25
N VAL A 244 15.06 -4.93 14.68
CA VAL A 244 15.34 -4.25 13.40
C VAL A 244 16.05 -5.19 12.44
N CYS A 245 15.76 -5.06 11.15
CA CYS A 245 16.53 -5.69 10.09
C CYS A 245 17.65 -4.78 9.61
N ILE A 246 18.67 -5.37 9.02
CA ILE A 246 19.82 -4.68 8.43
C ILE A 246 19.72 -4.88 6.91
N SER A 247 19.50 -3.79 6.18
CA SER A 247 19.62 -3.77 4.72
C SER A 247 21.06 -3.40 4.33
N PRO A 248 21.60 -3.94 3.21
CA PRO A 248 22.91 -3.57 2.67
C PRO A 248 23.11 -2.07 2.43
#